data_AF-A0T1D2-F1
#
_entry.id   AF-A0T1D2-F1
#
_cell.length_a   1.000
_cell.length_b   1.000
_cell.length_c   1.000
_cell.angle_alpha   90.00
_cell.angle_beta   90.00
_cell.angle_gamma   90.00
#
_symmetry.space_group_name_H-M   'P 1'
#
loop_
_entity.id
_entity.type
_entity.pdbx_description
1 polymer ?
#
loop_
_entity_poly.entity_id
_entity_poly.type
_entity_poly.pdbx_seq_one_letter_code
_entity_poly.pdbx_strand_id
1 'polypeptide(L)'
;MGEEADTQAWDTSVKEWLVDTGKVYAGGIASIADGCRLFGAAIDNGEDAWSQLVKTGYQIEVLQEDGSSTQEDCDEAETLRQAIVDGRAPNGVYIGGVKYKLAEVKRDFTYNDQNYDVAILGKNKGGGFLIKTPNDNVVIALYDEEKEHNKADALTTALAFAEYLYQGGF
;
A
#
# COMPACT_ATOMS: atom_id res chain seq x y z
N MET A 1 22.17 1.42 13.85
CA MET A 1 22.22 0.01 14.32
C MET A 1 20.97 -0.42 15.09
N GLY A 2 19.99 0.48 15.39
CA GLY A 2 18.70 0.10 16.00
C GLY A 2 17.52 0.06 15.02
N GLU A 3 17.60 0.76 13.88
CA GLU A 3 16.48 0.89 12.93
C GLU A 3 16.34 -0.30 11.97
N GLU A 4 17.46 -0.91 11.53
CA GLU A 4 17.44 -2.05 10.58
C GLU A 4 16.88 -3.35 11.20
N ALA A 5 16.94 -3.49 12.53
CA ALA A 5 16.43 -4.67 13.22
C ALA A 5 14.89 -4.64 13.39
N ASP A 6 14.31 -3.44 13.50
CA ASP A 6 12.86 -3.27 13.66
C ASP A 6 12.16 -3.47 12.31
N THR A 7 12.71 -2.92 11.23
CA THR A 7 12.19 -3.12 9.87
C THR A 7 12.15 -4.60 9.49
N GLN A 8 13.16 -5.39 9.86
CA GLN A 8 13.22 -6.81 9.54
C GLN A 8 12.17 -7.66 10.27
N ALA A 9 11.79 -7.26 11.48
CA ALA A 9 10.70 -7.88 12.22
C ALA A 9 9.34 -7.58 11.58
N TRP A 10 9.15 -6.34 11.10
CA TRP A 10 7.96 -5.97 10.33
C TRP A 10 7.92 -6.66 8.98
N ASP A 11 9.03 -6.74 8.25
CA ASP A 11 9.13 -7.46 6.98
C ASP A 11 8.66 -8.92 7.13
N THR A 12 9.09 -9.58 8.21
CA THR A 12 8.67 -10.94 8.54
C THR A 12 7.17 -11.00 8.84
N SER A 13 6.67 -10.09 9.67
CA SER A 13 5.25 -10.04 10.04
C SER A 13 4.36 -9.79 8.83
N VAL A 14 4.72 -8.81 7.99
CA VAL A 14 4.02 -8.50 6.73
C VAL A 14 4.05 -9.74 5.82
N LYS A 15 5.18 -10.46 5.75
CA LYS A 15 5.27 -11.67 4.95
C LYS A 15 4.31 -12.76 5.45
N GLU A 16 4.33 -13.07 6.74
CA GLU A 16 3.48 -14.13 7.31
C GLU A 16 1.99 -13.81 7.21
N TRP A 17 1.61 -12.55 7.44
CA TRP A 17 0.20 -12.15 7.45
C TRP A 17 -0.38 -11.84 6.08
N LEU A 18 0.43 -11.28 5.16
CA LEU A 18 -0.02 -10.92 3.83
C LEU A 18 0.41 -11.97 2.81
N VAL A 19 1.71 -12.16 2.62
CA VAL A 19 2.27 -12.93 1.51
C VAL A 19 2.07 -14.44 1.66
N ASP A 20 2.33 -15.01 2.84
CA ASP A 20 2.26 -16.47 3.10
C ASP A 20 0.84 -17.03 2.92
N THR A 21 -0.17 -16.16 3.03
CA THR A 21 -1.56 -16.52 2.74
C THR A 21 -1.81 -16.89 1.28
N GLY A 22 -0.89 -16.55 0.37
CA GLY A 22 -1.02 -16.76 -1.08
C GLY A 22 -2.14 -15.96 -1.72
N LYS A 23 -2.64 -14.90 -1.05
CA LYS A 23 -3.72 -14.04 -1.55
C LYS A 23 -3.23 -12.72 -2.14
N VAL A 24 -2.03 -12.31 -1.75
CA VAL A 24 -1.38 -11.08 -2.19
C VAL A 24 0.06 -11.40 -2.53
N TYR A 25 0.57 -10.79 -3.61
CA TYR A 25 1.92 -11.09 -4.08
C TYR A 25 2.97 -10.21 -3.39
N ALA A 26 2.55 -9.03 -2.91
CA ALA A 26 3.38 -8.11 -2.16
C ALA A 26 2.52 -7.36 -1.15
N GLY A 27 3.15 -6.94 -0.07
CA GLY A 27 2.51 -6.15 0.96
C GLY A 27 3.52 -5.31 1.71
N GLY A 28 3.03 -4.34 2.45
CA GLY A 28 3.85 -3.46 3.25
C GLY A 28 3.06 -2.72 4.29
N ILE A 29 3.78 -2.02 5.16
CA ILE A 29 3.22 -1.15 6.17
C ILE A 29 3.96 0.18 6.14
N ALA A 30 3.19 1.26 6.15
CA ALA A 30 3.69 2.63 6.10
C ALA A 30 3.10 3.46 7.23
N SER A 31 3.85 4.45 7.72
CA SER A 31 3.37 5.35 8.77
C SER A 31 3.05 6.72 8.19
N ILE A 32 1.83 7.22 8.39
CA ILE A 32 1.41 8.56 7.94
C ILE A 32 2.18 9.64 8.71
N ALA A 33 2.50 9.38 9.99
CA ALA A 33 3.28 10.30 10.81
C ALA A 33 4.69 10.56 10.23
N ASP A 34 5.30 9.57 9.60
CA ASP A 34 6.59 9.68 8.90
C ASP A 34 6.43 10.05 7.41
N GLY A 35 5.25 10.54 7.00
CA GLY A 35 4.96 10.93 5.62
C GLY A 35 4.62 9.78 4.68
N CYS A 36 4.01 8.71 5.20
CA CYS A 36 3.69 7.46 4.47
C CYS A 36 4.94 6.69 4.01
N ARG A 37 6.03 6.77 4.77
CA ARG A 37 7.21 5.94 4.55
C ARG A 37 6.96 4.50 5.01
N LEU A 38 7.31 3.55 4.16
CA LEU A 38 7.25 2.13 4.46
C LEU A 38 8.30 1.81 5.52
N PHE A 39 7.89 1.08 6.55
CA PHE A 39 8.77 0.54 7.59
C PHE A 39 8.72 -1.00 7.66
N GLY A 40 7.93 -1.63 6.80
CA GLY A 40 7.96 -3.06 6.55
C GLY A 40 7.42 -3.39 5.17
N ALA A 41 8.02 -4.37 4.50
CA ALA A 41 7.74 -4.75 3.14
C ALA A 41 8.00 -6.25 2.93
N ALA A 42 7.10 -6.92 2.21
CA ALA A 42 7.24 -8.32 1.86
C ALA A 42 6.74 -8.62 0.46
N ILE A 43 7.35 -9.61 -0.19
CA ILE A 43 6.99 -10.11 -1.51
C ILE A 43 7.13 -11.64 -1.54
N ASP A 44 6.23 -12.28 -2.29
CA ASP A 44 6.13 -13.73 -2.54
C ASP A 44 7.42 -14.33 -3.14
N ASN A 45 8.04 -13.62 -4.09
CA ASN A 45 9.16 -14.12 -4.90
C ASN A 45 10.54 -14.08 -4.23
N GLY A 46 10.64 -13.66 -2.96
CA GLY A 46 11.94 -13.57 -2.26
C GLY A 46 12.93 -12.56 -2.86
N GLU A 47 12.50 -11.73 -3.80
CA GLU A 47 13.24 -10.55 -4.27
C GLU A 47 13.24 -9.45 -3.20
N ASP A 48 14.08 -8.43 -3.39
CA ASP A 48 14.11 -7.24 -2.53
C ASP A 48 12.75 -6.51 -2.53
N ALA A 49 11.89 -6.85 -1.56
CA ALA A 49 10.56 -6.26 -1.37
C ALA A 49 10.61 -4.74 -1.39
N TRP A 50 11.60 -4.19 -0.72
CA TRP A 50 11.89 -2.76 -0.65
C TRP A 50 12.14 -2.14 -2.02
N SER A 51 12.91 -2.79 -2.88
CA SER A 51 13.15 -2.30 -4.25
C SER A 51 11.91 -2.38 -5.14
N GLN A 52 10.97 -3.28 -4.82
CA GLN A 52 9.72 -3.50 -5.55
C GLN A 52 8.55 -2.64 -5.03
N LEU A 53 8.63 -2.11 -3.80
CA LEU A 53 7.58 -1.32 -3.16
C LEU A 53 7.96 0.15 -2.96
N VAL A 54 9.26 0.43 -2.82
CA VAL A 54 9.81 1.77 -2.62
C VAL A 54 10.75 2.09 -3.76
N LYS A 55 10.41 3.11 -4.53
CA LYS A 55 11.28 3.67 -5.55
C LYS A 55 11.30 5.19 -5.41
N THR A 56 12.49 5.77 -5.39
CA THR A 56 12.68 7.21 -5.20
C THR A 56 13.52 7.80 -6.30
N GLY A 57 13.33 9.09 -6.60
CA GLY A 57 14.16 9.82 -7.55
C GLY A 57 13.88 9.46 -9.00
N TYR A 58 12.62 9.27 -9.36
CA TYR A 58 12.20 9.08 -10.74
C TYR A 58 11.09 10.07 -11.10
N GLN A 59 11.08 10.47 -12.36
CA GLN A 59 10.10 11.40 -12.88
C GLN A 59 8.96 10.63 -13.53
N ILE A 60 7.74 11.07 -13.27
CA ILE A 60 6.54 10.53 -13.92
C ILE A 60 6.01 11.53 -14.93
N GLU A 61 5.39 10.98 -15.96
CA GLU A 61 4.62 11.78 -16.89
C GLU A 61 3.26 12.14 -16.27
N VAL A 62 3.07 13.42 -15.96
CA VAL A 62 1.82 13.99 -15.48
C VAL A 62 1.11 14.64 -16.65
N LEU A 63 -0.09 14.17 -16.96
CA LEU A 63 -0.91 14.75 -18.00
C LEU A 63 -1.56 16.03 -17.46
N GLN A 64 -1.23 17.17 -18.04
CA GLN A 64 -1.82 18.45 -17.67
C GLN A 64 -3.20 18.62 -18.31
N GLU A 65 -3.99 19.56 -17.77
CA GLU A 65 -5.35 19.87 -18.27
C GLU A 65 -5.36 20.32 -19.75
N ASP A 66 -4.23 20.84 -20.24
CA ASP A 66 -4.04 21.27 -21.63
C ASP A 66 -3.77 20.09 -22.60
N GLY A 67 -3.73 18.85 -22.10
CA GLY A 67 -3.41 17.66 -22.88
C GLY A 67 -1.90 17.46 -23.16
N SER A 68 -1.06 18.35 -22.64
CA SER A 68 0.40 18.21 -22.66
C SER A 68 0.89 17.34 -21.50
N SER A 69 1.93 16.56 -21.72
CA SER A 69 2.62 15.84 -20.64
C SER A 69 3.77 16.66 -20.06
N THR A 70 3.83 16.79 -18.74
CA THR A 70 5.00 17.32 -18.02
C THR A 70 5.69 16.20 -17.27
N GLN A 71 6.99 16.34 -17.03
CA GLN A 71 7.72 15.48 -16.11
C GLN A 71 7.77 16.13 -14.74
N GLU A 72 7.24 15.44 -13.75
CA GLU A 72 7.25 15.87 -12.35
C GLU A 72 7.94 14.80 -11.49
N ASP A 73 8.60 15.22 -10.42
CA ASP A 73 9.23 14.30 -9.48
C ASP A 73 8.14 13.48 -8.77
N CYS A 74 8.26 12.16 -8.79
CA CYS A 74 7.26 11.27 -8.23
C CYS A 74 7.58 10.90 -6.78
N ASP A 75 6.91 11.55 -5.84
CA ASP A 75 6.94 11.15 -4.44
C ASP A 75 5.85 10.11 -4.14
N GLU A 76 6.21 8.82 -4.23
CA GLU A 76 5.29 7.70 -3.98
C GLU A 76 4.58 7.82 -2.63
N ALA A 77 5.33 8.18 -1.59
CA ALA A 77 4.83 8.35 -0.23
C ALA A 77 3.78 9.47 -0.14
N GLU A 78 3.99 10.58 -0.85
CA GLU A 78 3.00 11.67 -0.92
C GLU A 78 1.76 11.24 -1.70
N THR A 79 1.91 10.53 -2.83
CA THR A 79 0.76 10.01 -3.59
C THR A 79 -0.07 9.01 -2.78
N LEU A 80 0.58 8.13 -2.02
CA LEU A 80 -0.05 7.19 -1.08
C LEU A 80 -0.84 7.94 -0.01
N ARG A 81 -0.21 8.96 0.60
CA ARG A 81 -0.85 9.80 1.61
C ARG A 81 -2.08 10.50 1.05
N GLN A 82 -2.00 11.12 -0.12
CA GLN A 82 -3.14 11.79 -0.75
C GLN A 82 -4.26 10.79 -1.05
N ALA A 83 -3.93 9.59 -1.55
CA ALA A 83 -4.92 8.57 -1.86
C ALA A 83 -5.71 8.10 -0.62
N ILE A 84 -5.04 7.92 0.51
CA ILE A 84 -5.67 7.41 1.73
C ILE A 84 -6.27 8.51 2.61
N VAL A 85 -5.60 9.66 2.73
CA VAL A 85 -6.02 10.79 3.58
C VAL A 85 -7.00 11.70 2.82
N ASP A 86 -6.62 12.14 1.62
CA ASP A 86 -7.48 13.02 0.80
C ASP A 86 -8.56 12.23 0.06
N GLY A 87 -8.35 10.92 -0.14
CA GLY A 87 -9.25 10.08 -0.93
C GLY A 87 -9.16 10.38 -2.42
N ARG A 88 -8.07 11.02 -2.87
CA ARG A 88 -7.88 11.51 -4.23
C ARG A 88 -6.45 11.23 -4.68
N ALA A 89 -6.31 10.78 -5.92
CA ALA A 89 -5.02 10.56 -6.54
C ALA A 89 -5.09 11.04 -8.00
N PRO A 90 -5.03 12.38 -8.25
CA PRO A 90 -5.17 12.92 -9.61
C PRO A 90 -4.07 12.39 -10.54
N ASN A 91 -2.86 12.23 -10.03
CA ASN A 91 -1.73 11.69 -10.78
C ASN A 91 -1.69 10.14 -10.79
N GLY A 92 -2.55 9.50 -10.00
CA GLY A 92 -2.45 8.07 -9.65
C GLY A 92 -1.62 7.85 -8.38
N VAL A 93 -1.67 6.63 -7.86
CA VAL A 93 -0.85 6.19 -6.72
C VAL A 93 0.30 5.40 -7.27
N TYR A 94 1.51 5.74 -6.88
CA TYR A 94 2.71 5.06 -7.34
C TYR A 94 3.31 4.23 -6.21
N ILE A 95 3.60 2.97 -6.52
CA ILE A 95 4.20 2.03 -5.57
C ILE A 95 5.24 1.22 -6.33
N GLY A 96 6.52 1.33 -5.96
CA GLY A 96 7.62 0.61 -6.62
C GLY A 96 7.85 1.01 -8.08
N GLY A 97 7.48 2.21 -8.49
CA GLY A 97 7.50 2.65 -9.89
C GLY A 97 6.31 2.18 -10.72
N VAL A 98 5.33 1.49 -10.12
CA VAL A 98 4.11 1.03 -10.80
C VAL A 98 2.99 2.02 -10.51
N LYS A 99 2.34 2.50 -11.59
CA LYS A 99 1.18 3.38 -11.50
C LYS A 99 -0.10 2.58 -11.22
N TYR A 100 -0.77 2.91 -10.13
CA TYR A 100 -2.09 2.44 -9.77
C TYR A 100 -3.12 3.56 -9.86
N LYS A 101 -4.34 3.21 -10.25
CA LYS A 101 -5.48 4.12 -10.24
C LYS A 101 -6.27 3.93 -8.97
N LEU A 102 -6.56 5.01 -8.26
CA LEU A 102 -7.51 4.98 -7.15
C LEU A 102 -8.91 4.68 -7.70
N ALA A 103 -9.43 3.49 -7.41
CA ALA A 103 -10.72 3.04 -7.91
C ALA A 103 -11.86 3.50 -7.01
N GLU A 104 -11.71 3.30 -5.70
CA GLU A 104 -12.72 3.64 -4.71
C GLU A 104 -12.06 3.86 -3.35
N VAL A 105 -12.60 4.75 -2.52
CA VAL A 105 -12.17 4.92 -1.12
C VAL A 105 -13.38 4.78 -0.22
N LYS A 106 -13.32 3.81 0.68
CA LYS A 106 -14.31 3.57 1.71
C LYS A 106 -13.80 4.13 3.03
N ARG A 107 -14.32 5.27 3.41
CA ARG A 107 -14.05 5.85 4.72
C ARG A 107 -14.96 5.24 5.77
N ASP A 108 -14.47 5.13 6.99
CA ASP A 108 -15.24 4.59 8.11
C ASP A 108 -15.73 3.14 7.87
N PHE A 109 -14.91 2.32 7.21
CA PHE A 109 -15.22 0.92 6.98
C PHE A 109 -15.15 0.15 8.29
N THR A 110 -16.31 -0.23 8.84
CA THR A 110 -16.37 -0.98 10.09
C THR A 110 -16.01 -2.44 9.88
N TYR A 111 -14.95 -2.89 10.55
CA TYR A 111 -14.50 -4.29 10.58
C TYR A 111 -14.16 -4.66 12.02
N ASN A 112 -14.78 -5.73 12.55
CA ASN A 112 -14.64 -6.18 13.95
C ASN A 112 -14.69 -5.04 15.00
N ASP A 113 -15.76 -4.24 14.97
CA ASP A 113 -15.98 -3.12 15.90
C ASP A 113 -14.97 -1.96 15.80
N GLN A 114 -14.18 -1.88 14.73
CA GLN A 114 -13.25 -0.77 14.47
C GLN A 114 -13.49 -0.15 13.09
N ASN A 115 -13.20 1.14 12.95
CA ASN A 115 -13.37 1.88 11.71
C ASN A 115 -12.01 2.06 11.03
N TYR A 116 -11.92 1.60 9.78
CA TYR A 116 -10.72 1.72 8.94
C TYR A 116 -11.05 2.52 7.68
N ASP A 117 -10.11 3.32 7.20
CA ASP A 117 -10.24 3.90 5.86
C ASP A 117 -9.57 2.94 4.86
N VAL A 118 -10.34 2.45 3.89
CA VAL A 118 -9.88 1.50 2.88
C VAL A 118 -9.88 2.19 1.52
N ALA A 119 -8.70 2.43 0.95
CA ALA A 119 -8.55 2.86 -0.44
C ALA A 119 -8.24 1.65 -1.33
N ILE A 120 -9.06 1.48 -2.36
CA ILE A 120 -8.95 0.42 -3.35
C ILE A 120 -8.22 0.98 -4.56
N LEU A 121 -7.10 0.36 -4.90
CA LEU A 121 -6.28 0.66 -6.06
C LEU A 121 -6.53 -0.39 -7.14
N GLY A 122 -6.64 0.05 -8.39
CA GLY A 122 -6.74 -0.81 -9.57
C GLY A 122 -5.59 -0.56 -10.52
N LYS A 123 -5.04 -1.63 -11.10
CA LYS A 123 -4.12 -1.58 -12.24
C LYS A 123 -4.61 -2.52 -13.34
N ASN A 124 -3.93 -2.56 -14.48
CA ASN A 124 -4.22 -3.56 -15.49
C ASN A 124 -3.86 -4.95 -14.94
N LYS A 125 -4.83 -5.88 -14.94
CA LYS A 125 -4.69 -7.26 -14.43
C LYS A 125 -4.23 -7.37 -12.96
N GLY A 126 -4.68 -6.46 -12.10
CA GLY A 126 -4.39 -6.54 -10.67
C GLY A 126 -4.80 -5.28 -9.94
N GLY A 127 -4.35 -5.15 -8.71
CA GLY A 127 -4.68 -3.98 -7.90
C GLY A 127 -3.95 -3.96 -6.58
N GLY A 128 -4.42 -3.08 -5.71
CA GLY A 128 -3.92 -2.96 -4.36
C GLY A 128 -4.98 -2.43 -3.41
N PHE A 129 -4.70 -2.56 -2.12
CA PHE A 129 -5.50 -2.00 -1.05
C PHE A 129 -4.58 -1.23 -0.13
N LEU A 130 -5.02 -0.04 0.26
CA LEU A 130 -4.42 0.74 1.32
C LEU A 130 -5.43 0.80 2.45
N ILE A 131 -5.05 0.36 3.64
CA ILE A 131 -5.92 0.35 4.81
C ILE A 131 -5.27 1.19 5.87
N LYS A 132 -5.86 2.35 6.14
CA LYS A 132 -5.43 3.21 7.24
C LYS A 132 -6.08 2.75 8.53
N THR A 133 -5.25 2.46 9.52
CA THR A 133 -5.63 2.24 10.91
C THR A 133 -5.84 3.59 11.61
N PRO A 134 -6.65 3.63 12.67
CA PRO A 134 -6.84 4.84 13.47
C PRO A 134 -5.56 5.35 14.16
N ASN A 135 -4.50 4.53 14.23
CA ASN A 135 -3.19 4.87 14.79
C ASN A 135 -2.23 5.49 13.74
N ASP A 136 -2.75 6.03 12.63
CA ASP A 136 -1.97 6.65 11.56
C ASP A 136 -0.99 5.69 10.84
N ASN A 137 -1.25 4.39 10.87
CA ASN A 137 -0.54 3.39 10.07
C ASN A 137 -1.36 2.98 8.86
N VAL A 138 -0.68 2.59 7.78
CA VAL A 138 -1.26 2.25 6.48
C VAL A 138 -0.72 0.91 6.05
N VAL A 139 -1.60 -0.07 5.98
CA VAL A 139 -1.30 -1.38 5.39
C VAL A 139 -1.45 -1.27 3.88
N ILE A 140 -0.43 -1.68 3.14
CA ILE A 140 -0.44 -1.82 1.70
C ILE A 140 -0.49 -3.32 1.36
N ALA A 141 -1.44 -3.70 0.53
CA ALA A 141 -1.58 -5.08 0.07
C ALA A 141 -1.81 -5.10 -1.45
N LEU A 142 -0.91 -5.71 -2.20
CA LEU A 142 -0.94 -5.76 -3.66
C LEU A 142 -1.30 -7.16 -4.14
N TYR A 143 -2.25 -7.23 -5.06
CA TYR A 143 -2.71 -8.48 -5.65
C TYR A 143 -2.60 -8.41 -7.18
N ASP A 144 -2.48 -9.58 -7.78
CA ASP A 144 -2.29 -9.73 -9.21
C ASP A 144 -3.21 -10.82 -9.73
N GLU A 145 -4.06 -10.49 -10.70
CA GLU A 145 -5.05 -11.43 -11.22
C GLU A 145 -4.39 -12.52 -12.07
N GLU A 146 -3.19 -12.27 -12.61
CA GLU A 146 -2.43 -13.29 -13.35
C GLU A 146 -1.86 -14.37 -12.42
N LYS A 147 -1.76 -14.08 -11.12
CA LYS A 147 -1.43 -15.04 -10.06
C LYS A 147 -2.66 -15.69 -9.41
N GLU A 148 -3.84 -15.61 -10.06
CA GLU A 148 -5.11 -16.15 -9.53
C GLU A 148 -5.56 -15.52 -8.20
N HIS A 149 -5.06 -14.32 -7.88
CA HIS A 149 -5.47 -13.61 -6.66
C HIS A 149 -6.81 -12.90 -6.84
N ASN A 150 -7.67 -13.00 -5.81
CA ASN A 150 -8.96 -12.33 -5.79
C ASN A 150 -8.92 -11.05 -4.96
N LYS A 151 -9.57 -10.00 -5.46
CA LYS A 151 -9.79 -8.73 -4.72
C LYS A 151 -10.42 -8.94 -3.34
N ALA A 152 -11.40 -9.84 -3.22
CA ALA A 152 -12.10 -10.08 -1.96
C ALA A 152 -11.20 -10.75 -0.90
N ASP A 153 -10.45 -11.78 -1.29
CA ASP A 153 -9.48 -12.44 -0.41
C ASP A 153 -8.37 -11.47 0.00
N ALA A 154 -7.76 -10.77 -0.96
CA ALA A 154 -6.70 -9.81 -0.70
C ALA A 154 -7.13 -8.68 0.25
N LEU A 155 -8.34 -8.15 0.08
CA LEU A 155 -8.91 -7.15 0.98
C LEU A 155 -9.11 -7.72 2.39
N THR A 156 -9.64 -8.93 2.50
CA THR A 156 -9.89 -9.59 3.80
C THR A 156 -8.58 -9.84 4.54
N THR A 157 -7.56 -10.33 3.84
CA THR A 157 -6.19 -10.51 4.39
C THR A 157 -5.60 -9.18 4.86
N ALA A 158 -5.72 -8.12 4.06
CA ALA A 158 -5.24 -6.80 4.43
C ALA A 158 -5.97 -6.24 5.67
N LEU A 159 -7.30 -6.41 5.75
CA LEU A 159 -8.10 -6.00 6.91
C LEU A 159 -7.71 -6.77 8.18
N ALA A 160 -7.48 -8.08 8.06
CA ALA A 160 -7.03 -8.90 9.18
C ALA A 160 -5.66 -8.44 9.71
N PHE A 161 -4.74 -8.06 8.82
CA PHE A 161 -3.45 -7.51 9.24
C PHE A 161 -3.58 -6.11 9.85
N ALA A 162 -4.44 -5.26 9.30
CA ALA A 162 -4.73 -3.94 9.87
C ALA A 162 -5.32 -4.03 11.29
N GLU A 163 -6.20 -5.01 11.53
CA GLU A 163 -6.73 -5.30 12.86
C GLU A 163 -5.64 -5.81 13.80
N TYR A 164 -4.78 -6.70 13.35
CA TYR A 164 -3.65 -7.19 14.15
C TYR A 164 -2.75 -6.05 14.61
N LEU A 165 -2.44 -5.10 13.72
CA LEU A 165 -1.67 -3.89 14.05
C LEU A 165 -2.38 -3.06 15.11
N TYR A 166 -3.68 -2.80 14.90
CA TYR A 166 -4.50 -2.05 15.84
C TYR A 166 -4.55 -2.69 17.24
N GLN A 167 -4.76 -4.01 17.30
CA GLN A 167 -4.72 -4.77 18.55
C GLN A 167 -3.33 -4.76 19.20
N GLY A 168 -2.28 -4.71 18.39
CA GLY A 168 -0.89 -4.53 18.83
C GLY A 168 -0.57 -3.13 19.35
N GLY A 169 -1.48 -2.16 19.23
CA GLY A 169 -1.26 -0.76 19.61
C GLY A 169 -0.50 0.04 18.56
N PHE A 170 -0.45 -0.47 17.32
CA PHE A 170 0.07 0.19 16.12
C PHE A 170 -1.08 0.63 15.21
#